data_AF-A0AAW0WDF1-F1
#
_entry.id   AF-A0AAW0WDF1-F1
#
_cell.length_a   1.000
_cell.length_b   1.000
_cell.length_c   1.000
_cell.angle_alpha   90.00
_cell.angle_beta   90.00
_cell.angle_gamma   90.00
#
_symmetry.space_group_name_H-M   'P 1'
#
loop_
_entity.id
_entity.type
_entity.pdbx_description
1 polymer ?
#
loop_
_entity_poly.entity_id
_entity_poly.type
_entity_poly.pdbx_seq_one_letter_code
_entity_poly.pdbx_strand_id
1 'polypeptide(L)'
;KQRRADGVPVEMTTVMLSTQEQGVEALEAEHVYILMKKEYRISRNVRAEWYLRRINSIISFPRRETLRDNEEELEVVSVIPVDIPAEWDYDTSHLYKYRITQRTTLHFLSRKYRQVFCLDLSPSTSVVDVTKASVVLEEVFSTLRQCLKGIVRPFYVPGSQLLFQPEVYLTIIAHTPFFKSQSQQVLVQGWLLMVHNLDEFLDSIQVKLTKLEAQLAEATAQTYGQMDITREKCDFAQEKTREEAILLGPTTLTNPMVSPDIGFVDMLRYGIVALQLLPENSSA
;
A
#
# COMPACT_ATOMS: atom_id res chain seq x y z
N LYS A 1 -88.61 14.61 0.66
CA LYS A 1 -89.06 14.02 1.95
C LYS A 1 -88.72 12.52 1.90
N GLN A 2 -87.55 12.06 2.34
CA GLN A 2 -87.24 11.54 3.71
C GLN A 2 -88.08 10.26 4.00
N ARG A 3 -87.57 9.05 4.31
CA ARG A 3 -86.50 8.65 5.25
C ARG A 3 -86.07 7.16 5.09
N ARG A 4 -84.79 6.93 5.43
CA ARG A 4 -84.16 5.85 6.24
C ARG A 4 -84.33 4.37 5.85
N ALA A 5 -83.20 3.77 5.51
CA ALA A 5 -82.81 2.44 5.98
C ALA A 5 -81.37 2.56 6.53
N ASP A 6 -81.19 2.08 7.76
CA ASP A 6 -79.97 2.16 8.55
C ASP A 6 -78.89 1.21 8.03
N GLY A 7 -77.68 1.72 7.84
CA GLY A 7 -76.48 0.93 7.54
C GLY A 7 -75.36 1.34 8.50
N VAL A 8 -75.06 0.47 9.45
CA VAL A 8 -73.92 0.55 10.37
C VAL A 8 -72.64 0.24 9.59
N PRO A 9 -71.55 1.02 9.69
CA PRO A 9 -70.27 0.61 9.14
C PRO A 9 -69.57 -0.34 10.11
N VAL A 10 -69.23 -1.52 9.59
CA VAL A 10 -68.34 -2.49 10.25
C VAL A 10 -66.93 -1.90 10.26
N GLU A 11 -66.44 -1.51 11.45
CA GLU A 11 -65.01 -1.24 11.64
C GLU A 11 -64.22 -2.52 11.36
N MET A 12 -63.48 -2.54 10.25
CA MET A 12 -62.41 -3.52 10.05
C MET A 12 -61.30 -3.17 11.03
N THR A 13 -61.32 -3.80 12.20
CA THR A 13 -60.18 -3.86 13.09
C THR A 13 -59.06 -4.62 12.37
N THR A 14 -58.17 -3.89 11.72
CA THR A 14 -56.87 -4.40 11.28
C THR A 14 -56.12 -4.86 12.53
N VAL A 15 -56.16 -6.17 12.78
CA VAL A 15 -55.30 -6.83 13.75
C VAL A 15 -53.88 -6.70 13.22
N MET A 16 -53.19 -5.64 13.65
CA MET A 16 -51.75 -5.51 13.59
C MET A 16 -51.17 -6.67 14.41
N LEU A 17 -50.87 -7.78 13.73
CA LEU A 17 -49.95 -8.79 14.21
C LEU A 17 -48.58 -8.13 14.35
N SER A 18 -48.39 -7.47 15.49
CA SER A 18 -47.07 -7.12 15.99
C SER A 18 -46.40 -8.43 16.38
N THR A 19 -45.65 -8.99 15.44
CA THR A 19 -44.67 -10.02 15.74
C THR A 19 -43.66 -9.39 16.69
N GLN A 20 -43.87 -9.54 17.99
CA GLN A 20 -42.82 -9.35 18.98
C GLN A 20 -41.76 -10.42 18.71
N GLU A 21 -40.81 -10.10 17.83
CA GLU A 21 -39.49 -10.71 17.91
C GLU A 21 -38.95 -10.36 19.30
N GLN A 22 -38.92 -11.35 20.19
CA GLN A 22 -38.19 -11.25 21.46
C GLN A 22 -36.73 -10.91 21.10
N GLY A 23 -36.39 -9.64 21.28
CA GLY A 23 -35.14 -9.07 20.80
C GLY A 23 -33.98 -9.63 21.58
N VAL A 24 -33.19 -10.51 20.95
CA VAL A 24 -31.79 -10.66 21.32
C VAL A 24 -31.17 -9.28 21.08
N GLU A 25 -30.83 -8.58 22.16
CA GLU A 25 -30.22 -7.25 22.11
C GLU A 25 -28.93 -7.34 21.29
N ALA A 26 -28.90 -6.65 20.15
CA ALA A 26 -27.76 -6.66 19.27
C ALA A 26 -26.65 -5.77 19.86
N LEU A 27 -25.44 -6.33 19.98
CA LEU A 27 -24.28 -5.63 20.51
C LEU A 27 -23.81 -4.57 19.52
N GLU A 28 -23.40 -3.39 19.98
CA GLU A 28 -22.79 -2.39 19.11
C GLU A 28 -21.41 -2.89 18.64
N ALA A 29 -21.15 -2.88 17.33
CA ALA A 29 -19.86 -3.29 16.78
C ALA A 29 -18.83 -2.15 16.85
N GLU A 30 -17.67 -2.41 17.47
CA GLU A 30 -16.52 -1.50 17.43
C GLU A 30 -15.68 -1.74 16.18
N HIS A 31 -15.34 -3.01 15.92
CA HIS A 31 -14.53 -3.42 14.78
C HIS A 31 -15.21 -4.53 14.00
N VAL A 32 -15.26 -4.41 12.68
CA VAL A 32 -15.78 -5.45 11.79
C VAL A 32 -14.72 -5.78 10.76
N TYR A 33 -14.30 -7.03 10.72
CA TYR A 33 -13.33 -7.56 9.77
C TYR A 33 -14.05 -8.22 8.61
N ILE A 34 -13.76 -7.75 7.39
CA ILE A 34 -14.45 -8.15 6.17
C ILE A 34 -13.42 -8.68 5.19
N LEU A 35 -13.56 -9.93 4.78
CA LEU A 35 -12.72 -10.55 3.79
C LEU A 35 -13.24 -10.23 2.38
N MET A 36 -12.34 -9.77 1.52
CA MET A 36 -12.62 -9.48 0.13
C MET A 36 -12.39 -10.71 -0.75
N LYS A 37 -13.21 -10.84 -1.78
CA LYS A 37 -13.12 -11.86 -2.82
C LYS A 37 -11.77 -11.81 -3.56
N LYS A 38 -11.24 -12.98 -3.99
CA LYS A 38 -9.86 -13.13 -4.49
C LYS A 38 -9.72 -12.85 -5.99
N GLU A 39 -10.76 -13.15 -6.74
CA GLU A 39 -10.74 -13.28 -8.21
C GLU A 39 -10.50 -11.95 -8.90
N TYR A 40 -11.01 -10.86 -8.32
CA TYR A 40 -10.87 -9.52 -8.84
C TYR A 40 -10.73 -8.49 -7.72
N ARG A 41 -10.32 -7.29 -8.11
CA ARG A 41 -10.15 -6.18 -7.21
C ARG A 41 -11.50 -5.63 -6.75
N ILE A 42 -11.70 -5.55 -5.43
CA ILE A 42 -12.84 -4.83 -4.86
C ILE A 42 -12.52 -3.32 -4.74
N SER A 43 -13.34 -2.48 -5.38
CA SER A 43 -13.13 -1.03 -5.41
C SER A 43 -13.45 -0.35 -4.07
N ARG A 44 -12.98 0.90 -3.92
CA ARG A 44 -13.37 1.74 -2.76
C ARG A 44 -14.88 2.00 -2.72
N ASN A 45 -15.52 2.11 -3.88
CA ASN A 45 -16.95 2.37 -3.98
C ASN A 45 -17.79 1.19 -3.50
N VAL A 46 -17.42 -0.04 -3.87
CA VAL A 46 -18.10 -1.26 -3.40
C VAL A 46 -17.99 -1.39 -1.87
N ARG A 47 -16.80 -1.09 -1.31
CA ARG A 47 -16.59 -1.07 0.15
C ARG A 47 -17.43 -0.01 0.85
N ALA A 48 -17.49 1.21 0.30
CA ALA A 48 -18.30 2.29 0.84
C ALA A 48 -19.80 1.98 0.74
N GLU A 49 -20.24 1.43 -0.38
CA GLU A 49 -21.63 1.00 -0.60
C GLU A 49 -22.04 -0.09 0.39
N TRP A 50 -21.19 -1.08 0.63
CA TRP A 50 -21.42 -2.12 1.63
C TRP A 50 -21.68 -1.51 3.02
N TYR A 51 -20.87 -0.52 3.41
CA TYR A 51 -21.03 0.18 4.68
C TYR A 51 -22.32 0.99 4.73
N LEU A 52 -22.57 1.83 3.72
CA LEU A 52 -23.74 2.72 3.68
C LEU A 52 -25.06 1.95 3.66
N ARG A 53 -25.11 0.78 3.01
CA ARG A 53 -26.28 -0.11 3.03
C ARG A 53 -26.52 -0.76 4.38
N ARG A 54 -25.50 -0.85 5.24
CA ARG A 54 -25.54 -1.58 6.50
C ARG A 54 -25.40 -0.70 7.74
N ILE A 55 -25.28 0.62 7.59
CA ILE A 55 -25.28 1.52 8.72
C ILE A 55 -26.62 1.41 9.48
N ASN A 56 -26.55 1.32 10.80
CA ASN A 56 -27.67 1.07 11.70
C ASN A 56 -28.40 -0.27 11.50
N SER A 57 -27.89 -1.17 10.64
CA SER A 57 -28.44 -2.50 10.45
C SER A 57 -27.78 -3.51 11.38
N ILE A 58 -28.46 -4.63 11.59
CA ILE A 58 -27.97 -5.76 12.38
C ILE A 58 -27.37 -6.79 11.43
N ILE A 59 -26.16 -7.23 11.74
CA ILE A 59 -25.44 -8.28 11.02
C ILE A 59 -25.23 -9.50 11.91
N SER A 60 -25.12 -10.65 11.26
CA SER A 60 -24.65 -11.91 11.83
C SER A 60 -23.74 -12.57 10.79
N PHE A 61 -22.86 -13.45 11.22
CA PHE A 61 -21.90 -14.12 10.34
C PHE A 61 -21.72 -15.58 10.76
N PRO A 62 -21.42 -16.49 9.82
CA PRO A 62 -21.26 -17.90 10.13
C PRO A 62 -19.95 -18.19 10.87
N ARG A 63 -19.93 -19.25 11.69
CA ARG A 63 -18.68 -19.78 12.26
C ARG A 63 -17.77 -20.25 11.12
N ARG A 64 -16.50 -19.89 11.20
CA ARG A 64 -15.47 -20.29 10.24
C ARG A 64 -14.25 -20.85 10.97
N GLU A 65 -13.70 -21.92 10.42
CA GLU A 65 -12.43 -22.50 10.87
C GLU A 65 -11.25 -22.04 10.00
N THR A 66 -11.49 -21.78 8.72
CA THR A 66 -10.46 -21.41 7.74
C THR A 66 -10.95 -20.32 6.79
N LEU A 67 -10.04 -19.49 6.30
CA LEU A 67 -10.32 -18.48 5.28
C LEU A 67 -10.28 -19.12 3.89
N ARG A 68 -11.33 -19.85 3.50
CA ARG A 68 -11.54 -20.37 2.13
C ARG A 68 -12.18 -19.32 1.22
N ASP A 69 -12.16 -19.57 -0.09
CA ASP A 69 -12.70 -18.63 -1.07
C ASP A 69 -14.13 -18.23 -0.73
N ASN A 70 -14.43 -16.94 -0.92
CA ASN A 70 -15.70 -16.33 -0.53
C ASN A 70 -16.72 -16.49 -1.67
N GLU A 71 -17.96 -16.83 -1.33
CA GLU A 71 -19.06 -16.80 -2.29
C GLU A 71 -19.41 -15.36 -2.66
N GLU A 72 -19.64 -14.53 -1.64
CA GLU A 72 -19.92 -13.10 -1.75
C GLU A 72 -18.67 -12.25 -2.00
N GLU A 73 -18.86 -11.05 -2.55
CA GLU A 73 -17.77 -10.09 -2.80
C GLU A 73 -17.08 -9.63 -1.50
N LEU A 74 -17.88 -9.44 -0.45
CA LEU A 74 -17.49 -8.86 0.84
C LEU A 74 -18.16 -9.64 1.97
N GLU A 75 -17.37 -10.43 2.69
CA GLU A 75 -17.88 -11.33 3.71
C GLU A 75 -17.33 -10.98 5.10
N VAL A 76 -18.22 -10.87 6.08
CA VAL A 76 -17.82 -10.62 7.48
C VAL A 76 -17.20 -11.90 8.05
N VAL A 77 -15.98 -11.78 8.58
CA VAL A 77 -15.24 -12.92 9.15
C VAL A 77 -15.03 -12.81 10.66
N SER A 78 -15.09 -11.60 11.21
CA SER A 78 -14.98 -11.36 12.64
C SER A 78 -15.60 -10.01 13.00
N VAL A 79 -16.16 -9.92 14.20
CA VAL A 79 -16.69 -8.67 14.77
C VAL A 79 -16.28 -8.61 16.22
N ILE A 80 -15.80 -7.44 16.66
CA ILE A 80 -15.50 -7.13 18.06
C ILE A 80 -16.56 -6.12 18.52
N PRO A 81 -17.35 -6.43 19.57
CA PRO A 81 -18.31 -5.49 20.12
C PRO A 81 -17.63 -4.41 20.96
N VAL A 82 -18.28 -3.25 21.10
CA VAL A 82 -17.83 -2.15 21.97
C VAL A 82 -17.82 -2.62 23.43
N ASP A 83 -18.95 -3.18 23.87
CA ASP A 83 -19.08 -3.75 25.21
C ASP A 83 -19.02 -5.27 25.08
N ILE A 84 -17.90 -5.86 25.53
CA ILE A 84 -17.64 -7.31 25.43
C ILE A 84 -18.36 -8.05 26.56
N PRO A 85 -19.37 -8.89 26.26
CA PRO A 85 -20.03 -9.72 27.27
C PRO A 85 -19.08 -10.77 27.88
N ALA A 86 -19.35 -11.22 29.10
CA ALA A 86 -18.50 -12.22 29.78
C ALA A 86 -18.43 -13.58 29.07
N GLU A 87 -19.48 -13.95 28.33
CA GLU A 87 -19.57 -15.19 27.54
C GLU A 87 -19.03 -15.03 26.11
N TRP A 88 -18.63 -13.80 25.75
CA TRP A 88 -18.06 -13.52 24.44
C TRP A 88 -16.60 -13.91 24.40
N ASP A 89 -16.26 -14.71 23.40
CA ASP A 89 -14.91 -15.12 23.05
C ASP A 89 -14.81 -15.27 21.54
N TYR A 90 -13.59 -15.45 21.02
CA TYR A 90 -13.35 -15.69 19.60
C TYR A 90 -14.16 -16.88 19.05
N ASP A 91 -14.48 -17.87 19.90
CA ASP A 91 -15.23 -19.06 19.48
C ASP A 91 -16.75 -18.85 19.54
N THR A 92 -17.24 -18.00 20.44
CA THR A 92 -18.68 -17.72 20.61
C THR A 92 -19.14 -16.47 19.86
N SER A 93 -18.22 -15.68 19.31
CA SER A 93 -18.49 -14.42 18.61
C SER A 93 -19.58 -14.53 17.53
N HIS A 94 -19.62 -15.63 16.78
CA HIS A 94 -20.60 -15.89 15.71
C HIS A 94 -22.04 -16.13 16.22
N LEU A 95 -22.23 -16.38 17.52
CA LEU A 95 -23.55 -16.61 18.13
C LEU A 95 -24.30 -15.29 18.42
N TYR A 96 -23.58 -14.16 18.46
CA TYR A 96 -24.15 -12.86 18.74
C TYR A 96 -24.60 -12.13 17.46
N LYS A 97 -25.54 -11.22 17.63
CA LYS A 97 -25.96 -10.26 16.61
C LYS A 97 -25.28 -8.92 16.88
N TYR A 98 -24.82 -8.25 15.83
CA TYR A 98 -24.09 -7.01 15.95
C TYR A 98 -24.75 -5.89 15.17
N ARG A 99 -24.84 -4.70 15.76
CA ARG A 99 -25.32 -3.48 15.10
C ARG A 99 -24.14 -2.67 14.60
N ILE A 100 -24.12 -2.38 13.30
CA ILE A 100 -23.14 -1.45 12.72
C ILE A 100 -23.64 -0.03 12.97
N THR A 101 -22.79 0.84 13.50
CA THR A 101 -23.09 2.26 13.74
C THR A 101 -22.06 3.14 13.04
N GLN A 102 -22.26 4.46 13.11
CA GLN A 102 -21.27 5.44 12.65
C GLN A 102 -19.91 5.38 13.37
N ARG A 103 -19.83 4.68 14.51
CA ARG A 103 -18.61 4.50 15.30
C ARG A 103 -17.86 3.22 14.92
N THR A 104 -18.52 2.30 14.22
CA THR A 104 -17.92 1.04 13.80
C THR A 104 -16.79 1.27 12.80
N THR A 105 -15.61 0.72 13.08
CA THR A 105 -14.48 0.73 12.17
C THR A 105 -14.46 -0.55 11.34
N LEU A 106 -14.51 -0.41 10.01
CA LEU A 106 -14.44 -1.54 9.08
C LEU A 106 -13.00 -1.81 8.64
N HIS A 107 -12.57 -3.07 8.79
CA HIS A 107 -11.26 -3.56 8.35
C HIS A 107 -11.44 -4.49 7.16
N PHE A 108 -11.07 -4.02 5.97
CA PHE A 108 -11.17 -4.80 4.74
C PHE A 108 -9.87 -5.57 4.46
N LEU A 109 -9.95 -6.89 4.45
CA LEU A 109 -8.83 -7.81 4.28
C LEU A 109 -8.76 -8.29 2.83
N SER A 110 -7.68 -7.95 2.12
CA SER A 110 -7.43 -8.41 0.74
C SER A 110 -6.57 -9.67 0.76
N ARG A 111 -6.86 -10.66 -0.07
CA ARG A 111 -5.92 -11.80 -0.19
C ARG A 111 -4.65 -11.45 -0.97
N LYS A 112 -4.69 -10.41 -1.79
CA LYS A 112 -3.57 -9.96 -2.62
C LYS A 112 -3.26 -8.51 -2.29
N TYR A 113 -2.04 -8.25 -1.82
CA TYR A 113 -1.51 -6.91 -1.62
C TYR A 113 -0.36 -6.66 -2.56
N ARG A 114 -0.18 -5.38 -2.91
CA ARG A 114 0.81 -4.96 -3.88
C ARG A 114 1.47 -3.72 -3.33
N GLN A 115 2.74 -3.85 -2.98
CA GLN A 115 3.49 -2.77 -2.33
C GLN A 115 4.68 -2.37 -3.19
N VAL A 116 4.90 -1.06 -3.28
CA VAL A 116 6.05 -0.48 -3.96
C VAL A 116 6.89 0.25 -2.92
N PHE A 117 8.17 -0.10 -2.83
CA PHE A 117 9.15 0.64 -2.03
C PHE A 117 10.02 1.46 -2.98
N CYS A 118 10.15 2.75 -2.68
CA CYS A 118 11.07 3.64 -3.35
C CYS A 118 12.22 3.94 -2.39
N LEU A 119 13.41 3.40 -2.69
CA LEU A 119 14.61 3.63 -1.89
C LEU A 119 15.31 4.87 -2.40
N ASP A 120 15.51 5.86 -1.54
CA ASP A 120 16.31 7.03 -1.90
C ASP A 120 17.79 6.67 -1.95
N LEU A 121 18.43 6.94 -3.09
CA LEU A 121 19.87 6.83 -3.33
C LEU A 121 20.46 8.18 -3.75
N SER A 122 19.89 9.27 -3.24
CA SER A 122 20.48 10.60 -3.35
C SER A 122 21.87 10.67 -2.68
N PRO A 123 22.78 11.55 -3.10
CA PRO A 123 24.11 11.69 -2.49
C PRO A 123 24.09 11.91 -0.98
N SER A 124 23.02 12.50 -0.42
CA SER A 124 22.82 12.64 1.03
C SER A 124 22.70 11.30 1.78
N THR A 125 22.31 10.23 1.10
CA THR A 125 22.21 8.87 1.68
C THR A 125 23.54 8.12 1.69
N SER A 126 24.55 8.63 0.98
CA SER A 126 25.92 8.09 0.95
C SER A 126 26.82 8.69 2.02
N VAL A 127 26.26 9.52 2.92
CA VAL A 127 27.02 10.11 4.04
C VAL A 127 27.28 9.03 5.09
N VAL A 128 28.51 9.02 5.63
CA VAL A 128 28.89 8.17 6.75
C VAL A 128 28.37 8.81 8.04
N ASP A 129 27.55 8.08 8.80
CA ASP A 129 27.19 8.50 10.15
C ASP A 129 28.39 8.29 11.07
N VAL A 130 29.01 9.39 11.47
CA VAL A 130 30.20 9.40 12.34
C VAL A 130 29.90 8.82 13.73
N THR A 131 28.64 8.85 14.17
CA THR A 131 28.24 8.33 15.49
C THR A 131 28.05 6.82 15.50
N LYS A 132 27.53 6.25 14.40
CA LYS A 132 27.28 4.80 14.26
C LYS A 132 28.37 4.07 13.47
N ALA A 133 29.30 4.79 12.83
CA ALA A 133 30.31 4.26 11.92
C ALA A 133 29.73 3.42 10.76
N SER A 134 28.50 3.71 10.33
CA SER A 134 27.80 3.04 9.23
C SER A 134 27.39 4.03 8.14
N VAL A 135 27.26 3.56 6.91
CA VAL A 135 26.70 4.38 5.82
C VAL A 135 25.19 4.44 6.00
N VAL A 136 24.56 5.61 5.81
CA VAL A 136 23.10 5.78 5.95
C VAL A 136 22.31 4.79 5.07
N LEU A 137 22.85 4.44 3.90
CA LEU A 137 22.27 3.42 3.02
C LEU A 137 22.15 2.02 3.66
N GLU A 138 23.10 1.62 4.51
CA GLU A 138 23.01 0.34 5.24
C GLU A 138 21.87 0.35 6.26
N GLU A 139 21.60 1.51 6.88
CA GLU A 139 20.47 1.70 7.79
C GLU A 139 19.13 1.62 7.05
N VAL A 140 19.05 2.19 5.84
CA VAL A 140 17.87 2.07 4.97
C VAL A 140 17.62 0.60 4.63
N PHE A 141 18.65 -0.15 4.26
CA PHE A 141 18.51 -1.57 3.94
C PHE A 141 18.14 -2.43 5.16
N SER A 142 18.73 -2.15 6.33
CA SER A 142 18.37 -2.80 7.60
C SER A 142 16.90 -2.56 7.98
N THR A 143 16.44 -1.31 7.82
CA THR A 143 15.05 -0.91 8.07
C THR A 143 14.10 -1.61 7.09
N LEU A 144 14.46 -1.68 5.81
CA LEU A 144 13.72 -2.43 4.81
C LEU A 144 13.61 -3.91 5.20
N ARG A 145 14.71 -4.55 5.60
CA ARG A 145 14.73 -5.94 6.06
C ARG A 145 13.74 -6.15 7.22
N GLN A 146 13.76 -5.30 8.23
CA GLN A 146 12.86 -5.42 9.38
C GLN A 146 11.39 -5.19 8.99
N CYS A 147 11.13 -4.22 8.11
CA CYS A 147 9.80 -3.96 7.57
C CYS A 147 9.25 -5.18 6.82
N LEU A 148 10.05 -5.77 5.92
CA LEU A 148 9.64 -6.92 5.13
C LEU A 148 9.40 -8.17 5.99
N LYS A 149 10.20 -8.39 7.03
CA LYS A 149 9.95 -9.44 8.04
C LYS A 149 8.58 -9.28 8.71
N GLY A 150 8.17 -8.04 8.99
CA GLY A 150 6.85 -7.74 9.53
C GLY A 150 5.73 -8.00 8.53
N ILE A 151 5.91 -7.57 7.28
CA ILE A 151 4.89 -7.68 6.22
C ILE A 151 4.56 -9.14 5.87
N VAL A 152 5.55 -10.03 5.84
CA VAL A 152 5.32 -11.45 5.49
C VAL A 152 4.70 -12.28 6.60
N ARG A 153 4.67 -11.75 7.83
CA ARG A 153 4.24 -12.51 9.00
C ARG A 153 2.73 -12.73 8.96
N PRO A 154 2.26 -14.00 8.93
CA PRO A 154 0.84 -14.30 9.09
C PRO A 154 0.32 -13.84 10.46
N PHE A 155 -0.96 -13.48 10.54
CA PHE A 155 -1.59 -13.06 11.79
C PHE A 155 -3.02 -13.60 11.91
N TYR A 156 -3.51 -13.73 13.14
CA TYR A 156 -4.90 -14.09 13.39
C TYR A 156 -5.80 -12.85 13.29
N VAL A 157 -6.90 -12.97 12.55
CA VAL A 157 -7.88 -11.88 12.45
C VAL A 157 -8.44 -11.60 13.85
N PRO A 158 -8.33 -10.36 14.38
CA PRO A 158 -8.78 -10.04 15.73
C PRO A 158 -10.24 -10.41 15.96
N GLY A 159 -10.55 -10.94 17.14
CA GLY A 159 -11.88 -11.49 17.47
C GLY A 159 -12.18 -12.87 16.90
N SER A 160 -11.19 -13.55 16.30
CA SER A 160 -11.33 -14.90 15.76
C SER A 160 -10.01 -15.70 15.86
N GLN A 161 -10.07 -17.00 15.56
CA GLN A 161 -8.88 -17.85 15.35
C GLN A 161 -8.53 -18.03 13.86
N LEU A 162 -9.05 -17.16 12.99
CA LEU A 162 -8.84 -17.26 11.56
C LEU A 162 -7.44 -16.76 11.20
N LEU A 163 -6.57 -17.68 10.80
CA LEU A 163 -5.24 -17.34 10.31
C LEU A 163 -5.33 -16.66 8.95
N PHE A 164 -4.88 -15.40 8.88
CA PHE A 164 -4.80 -14.63 7.66
C PHE A 164 -3.37 -14.56 7.15
N GLN A 165 -3.19 -15.01 5.90
CA GLN A 165 -1.91 -15.02 5.21
C GLN A 165 -2.11 -14.43 3.79
N PRO A 166 -1.80 -13.14 3.60
CA PRO A 166 -1.94 -12.51 2.30
C PRO A 166 -0.79 -12.86 1.34
N GLU A 167 -1.08 -12.85 0.04
CA GLU A 167 -0.10 -12.84 -1.04
C GLU A 167 0.37 -11.39 -1.24
N VAL A 168 1.63 -11.10 -0.90
CA VAL A 168 2.20 -9.74 -1.03
C VAL A 168 3.16 -9.69 -2.22
N TYR A 169 2.76 -8.98 -3.27
CA TYR A 169 3.61 -8.72 -4.43
C TYR A 169 4.39 -7.43 -4.23
N LEU A 170 5.71 -7.52 -4.24
CA LEU A 170 6.60 -6.40 -3.99
C LEU A 170 7.35 -5.95 -5.22
N THR A 171 7.41 -4.64 -5.37
CA THR A 171 8.28 -3.95 -6.33
C THR A 171 9.17 -3.01 -5.54
N ILE A 172 10.47 -3.00 -5.83
CA ILE A 172 11.43 -2.09 -5.21
C ILE A 172 12.09 -1.30 -6.32
N ILE A 173 12.00 0.01 -6.19
CA ILE A 173 12.63 0.97 -7.08
C ILE A 173 13.67 1.79 -6.32
N ALA A 174 14.69 2.26 -7.02
CA ALA A 174 15.72 3.14 -6.50
C ALA A 174 15.57 4.53 -7.13
N HIS A 175 15.49 5.55 -6.28
CA HIS A 175 15.44 6.94 -6.67
C HIS A 175 16.86 7.51 -6.76
N THR A 176 17.29 7.87 -7.96
CA THR A 176 18.62 8.44 -8.23
C THR A 176 18.47 9.83 -8.86
N PRO A 177 18.27 10.89 -8.07
CA PRO A 177 17.81 12.20 -8.57
C PRO A 177 18.80 12.91 -9.50
N PHE A 178 20.09 12.54 -9.46
CA PHE A 178 21.14 13.22 -10.23
C PHE A 178 21.65 12.40 -11.41
N PHE A 179 21.09 11.21 -11.67
CA PHE A 179 21.65 10.27 -12.63
C PHE A 179 20.64 9.89 -13.73
N LYS A 180 20.94 10.29 -14.97
CA LYS A 180 20.16 9.93 -16.18
C LYS A 180 20.42 8.49 -16.63
N SER A 181 20.09 7.49 -15.81
CA SER A 181 19.98 6.13 -16.32
C SER A 181 18.62 5.92 -16.96
N GLN A 182 18.59 5.64 -18.26
CA GLN A 182 17.36 5.28 -18.96
C GLN A 182 16.83 3.89 -18.56
N SER A 183 17.60 3.08 -17.83
CA SER A 183 17.28 1.65 -17.68
C SER A 183 18.03 0.97 -16.53
N GLN A 184 17.69 1.25 -15.26
CA GLN A 184 17.82 0.31 -14.11
C GLN A 184 17.48 0.97 -12.76
N GLN A 185 16.29 1.56 -12.65
CA GLN A 185 15.78 2.06 -11.36
C GLN A 185 14.81 1.08 -10.70
N VAL A 186 14.59 -0.10 -11.31
CA VAL A 186 13.75 -1.16 -10.75
C VAL A 186 14.66 -2.28 -10.30
N LEU A 187 14.82 -2.42 -8.99
CA LEU A 187 15.62 -3.48 -8.38
C LEU A 187 14.88 -4.81 -8.48
N VAL A 188 13.60 -4.81 -8.12
CA VAL A 188 12.73 -5.99 -8.25
C VAL A 188 11.33 -5.54 -8.65
N GLN A 189 10.65 -6.33 -9.47
CA GLN A 189 9.28 -6.07 -9.89
C GLN A 189 8.38 -7.26 -9.60
N GLY A 190 7.26 -7.02 -8.92
CA GLY A 190 6.16 -7.98 -8.77
C GLY A 190 6.55 -9.30 -8.11
N TRP A 191 7.56 -9.32 -7.25
CA TRP A 191 8.01 -10.55 -6.58
C TRP A 191 7.00 -10.94 -5.50
N LEU A 192 6.51 -12.18 -5.54
CA LEU A 192 5.65 -12.71 -4.48
C LEU A 192 6.50 -13.02 -3.24
N LEU A 193 6.40 -12.18 -2.22
CA LEU A 193 7.17 -12.32 -1.00
C LEU A 193 6.47 -13.28 -0.03
N MET A 194 7.21 -14.27 0.44
CA MET A 194 6.80 -15.30 1.37
C MET A 194 7.85 -15.44 2.48
N VAL A 195 7.46 -16.02 3.61
CA VAL A 195 8.39 -16.22 4.75
C VAL A 195 9.63 -17.02 4.34
N HIS A 196 9.50 -18.02 3.46
CA HIS A 196 10.61 -18.90 3.07
C HIS A 196 11.55 -18.31 2.01
N ASN A 197 11.12 -17.32 1.22
CA ASN A 197 11.92 -16.72 0.16
C ASN A 197 12.43 -15.30 0.51
N LEU A 198 12.20 -14.86 1.76
CA LEU A 198 12.56 -13.52 2.22
C LEU A 198 14.07 -13.27 2.16
N ASP A 199 14.88 -14.23 2.60
CA ASP A 199 16.34 -14.06 2.60
C ASP A 199 16.91 -14.00 1.18
N GLU A 200 16.45 -14.87 0.28
CA GLU A 200 16.81 -14.84 -1.15
C GLU A 200 16.42 -13.50 -1.80
N PHE A 201 15.21 -13.00 -1.47
CA PHE A 201 14.74 -11.70 -1.95
C PHE A 201 15.64 -10.55 -1.46
N LEU A 202 16.02 -10.57 -0.18
CA LEU A 202 16.89 -9.56 0.42
C LEU A 202 18.30 -9.59 -0.17
N ASP A 203 18.87 -10.76 -0.38
CA ASP A 203 20.20 -10.92 -0.98
C ASP A 203 20.20 -10.40 -2.43
N SER A 204 19.14 -10.68 -3.20
CA SER A 204 18.93 -10.14 -4.55
C SER A 204 18.89 -8.60 -4.57
N ILE A 205 18.23 -7.99 -3.59
CA ILE A 205 18.20 -6.52 -3.46
C ILE A 205 19.57 -5.98 -3.10
N GLN A 206 20.27 -6.61 -2.15
CA GLN A 206 21.59 -6.17 -1.70
C GLN A 206 22.59 -6.15 -2.86
N VAL A 207 22.67 -7.25 -3.64
CA VAL A 207 23.55 -7.33 -4.82
C VAL A 207 23.22 -6.25 -5.84
N LYS A 208 21.93 -5.99 -6.12
CA LYS A 208 21.52 -4.97 -7.08
C LYS A 208 21.78 -3.55 -6.58
N LEU A 209 21.60 -3.30 -5.28
CA LEU A 209 21.95 -2.02 -4.65
C LEU A 209 23.45 -1.75 -4.74
N THR A 210 24.30 -2.70 -4.36
CA THR A 210 25.76 -2.55 -4.46
C THR A 210 26.21 -2.30 -5.90
N LYS A 211 25.60 -2.99 -6.87
CA LYS A 211 25.89 -2.74 -8.29
C LYS A 211 25.49 -1.33 -8.72
N LEU A 212 24.30 -0.88 -8.30
CA LEU A 212 23.80 0.45 -8.64
C LEU A 212 24.64 1.54 -7.97
N GLU A 213 25.04 1.35 -6.72
CA GLU A 213 25.95 2.24 -5.99
C GLU A 213 27.30 2.36 -6.68
N ALA A 214 27.91 1.24 -7.10
CA ALA A 214 29.16 1.26 -7.85
C ALA A 214 29.06 2.03 -9.17
N GLN A 215 27.94 1.87 -9.90
CA GLN A 215 27.67 2.63 -11.13
C GLN A 215 27.50 4.13 -10.86
N LEU A 216 26.81 4.49 -9.77
CA LEU A 216 26.64 5.88 -9.35
C LEU A 216 28.00 6.49 -8.97
N ALA A 217 28.83 5.76 -8.23
CA ALA A 217 30.17 6.21 -7.84
C ALA A 217 31.07 6.45 -9.07
N GLU A 218 31.09 5.50 -10.02
CA GLU A 218 31.87 5.63 -11.26
C GLU A 218 31.42 6.84 -12.09
N ALA A 219 30.10 6.99 -12.31
CA ALA A 219 29.56 8.10 -13.07
C ALA A 219 29.81 9.47 -12.40
N THR A 220 29.74 9.51 -11.06
CA THR A 220 30.04 10.69 -10.27
C THR A 220 31.51 11.07 -10.43
N ALA A 221 32.43 10.09 -10.31
CA ALA A 221 33.86 10.30 -10.49
C ALA A 221 34.21 10.82 -11.91
N GLN A 222 33.59 10.24 -12.95
CA GLN A 222 33.76 10.70 -14.34
C GLN A 222 33.29 12.15 -14.52
N THR A 223 32.16 12.52 -13.89
CA THR A 223 31.61 13.87 -13.98
C THR A 223 32.52 14.89 -13.30
N TYR A 224 32.96 14.63 -12.07
CA TYR A 224 33.91 15.52 -11.38
C TYR A 224 35.23 15.65 -12.14
N GLY A 225 35.80 14.54 -12.65
CA GLY A 225 37.01 14.59 -13.46
C GLY A 225 36.86 15.42 -14.74
N GLN A 226 35.71 15.35 -15.42
CA GLN A 226 35.42 16.18 -16.59
C GLN A 226 35.25 17.66 -16.22
N MET A 227 34.64 17.97 -15.07
CA MET A 227 34.49 19.34 -14.59
C MET A 227 35.84 19.96 -14.22
N ASP A 228 36.76 19.20 -13.62
CA ASP A 228 38.10 19.67 -13.29
C ASP A 228 38.93 19.93 -14.54
N ILE A 229 38.91 19.02 -15.52
CA ILE A 229 39.56 19.24 -16.82
C ILE A 229 38.96 20.47 -17.54
N THR A 230 37.66 20.71 -17.41
CA THR A 230 36.99 21.88 -18.00
C THR A 230 37.39 23.17 -17.27
N ARG A 231 37.49 23.15 -15.94
CA ARG A 231 37.96 24.28 -15.13
C ARG A 231 39.41 24.62 -15.45
N GLU A 232 40.30 23.62 -15.48
CA GLU A 232 41.69 23.81 -15.86
C GLU A 232 41.83 24.38 -17.28
N LYS A 233 41.01 23.93 -18.24
CA LYS A 233 40.98 24.49 -19.60
C LYS A 233 40.44 25.91 -19.66
N CYS A 234 39.45 26.27 -18.83
CA CYS A 234 38.93 27.64 -18.73
C CYS A 234 39.93 28.59 -18.08
N ASP A 235 40.63 28.14 -17.04
CA ASP A 235 41.68 28.90 -16.37
C ASP A 235 42.88 29.10 -17.32
N PHE A 236 43.26 28.07 -18.09
CA PHE A 236 44.31 28.16 -19.12
C PHE A 236 43.90 29.04 -20.33
N ALA A 237 42.60 29.11 -20.65
CA ALA A 237 42.06 30.00 -21.68
C ALA A 237 41.93 31.46 -21.22
N GLN A 238 41.93 31.74 -19.91
CA GLN A 238 42.04 33.11 -19.38
C GLN A 238 43.47 33.65 -19.46
N GLU A 239 44.49 32.78 -19.50
CA GLU A 239 45.91 33.17 -19.56
C GLU A 239 46.46 33.32 -20.99
N LYS A 240 45.78 32.75 -22.00
CA LYS A 240 46.08 32.99 -23.43
C LYS A 240 44.99 33.85 -24.09
N THR A 241 45.37 35.09 -24.36
CA THR A 241 44.81 36.08 -25.29
C THR A 241 43.48 35.75 -25.99
N ARG A 242 42.55 36.68 -25.78
CA ARG A 242 41.17 36.88 -26.27
C ARG A 242 40.92 36.79 -27.80
N GLU A 243 41.62 35.98 -28.60
CA GLU A 243 41.41 35.99 -30.07
C GLU A 243 41.16 34.65 -30.77
N GLU A 244 41.12 33.50 -30.08
CA GLU A 244 40.84 32.20 -30.75
C GLU A 244 39.59 31.46 -30.23
N ALA A 245 38.58 32.19 -29.75
CA ALA A 245 37.34 31.60 -29.23
C ALA A 245 36.26 31.30 -30.30
N ILE A 246 36.64 30.95 -31.55
CA ILE A 246 35.66 30.74 -32.66
C ILE A 246 35.68 29.32 -33.27
N LEU A 247 36.56 28.39 -32.85
CA LEU A 247 36.65 27.07 -33.52
C LEU A 247 36.43 25.81 -32.67
N LEU A 248 35.80 25.93 -31.50
CA LEU A 248 35.33 24.75 -30.76
C LEU A 248 33.80 24.75 -30.75
N GLY A 249 33.22 24.07 -31.75
CA GLY A 249 31.79 23.80 -31.84
C GLY A 249 31.25 23.08 -30.59
N PRO A 250 29.92 23.06 -30.39
CA PRO A 250 29.31 22.52 -29.19
C PRO A 250 29.68 21.04 -29.07
N THR A 251 30.61 20.75 -28.17
CA THR A 251 30.98 19.38 -27.85
C THR A 251 29.73 18.78 -27.21
N THR A 252 29.08 17.85 -27.90
CA THR A 252 27.92 17.10 -27.39
C THR A 252 28.40 16.16 -26.29
N LEU A 253 28.73 16.74 -25.13
CA LEU A 253 29.10 16.02 -23.93
C LEU A 253 27.78 15.57 -23.29
N THR A 254 27.54 14.26 -23.35
CA THR A 254 26.44 13.60 -22.65
C THR A 254 26.69 13.67 -21.15
N ASN A 255 26.41 14.82 -20.54
CA ASN A 255 26.50 14.98 -19.10
C ASN A 255 25.45 14.04 -18.45
N PRO A 256 25.88 13.02 -17.67
CA PRO A 256 24.94 12.12 -16.99
C PRO A 256 24.20 12.83 -15.86
N MET A 257 24.70 14.00 -15.44
CA MET A 257 24.13 14.83 -14.39
C MET A 257 22.94 15.65 -14.90
N VAL A 258 21.88 15.68 -14.09
CA VAL A 258 20.61 16.34 -14.39
C VAL A 258 20.60 17.76 -13.81
N SER A 259 19.97 18.73 -14.50
CA SER A 259 19.65 20.04 -13.91
C SER A 259 18.71 19.87 -12.70
N PRO A 260 18.88 20.63 -11.61
CA PRO A 260 18.01 20.56 -10.42
C PRO A 260 16.50 20.72 -10.73
N ASP A 261 16.15 21.39 -11.83
CA ASP A 261 14.75 21.60 -12.26
C ASP A 261 14.01 20.32 -12.71
N ILE A 262 14.73 19.22 -12.93
CA ILE A 262 14.16 17.95 -13.43
C ILE A 262 13.75 17.03 -12.28
N GLY A 263 14.10 17.32 -11.03
CA GLY A 263 13.76 16.47 -9.88
C GLY A 263 12.24 16.22 -9.71
N PHE A 264 11.41 17.22 -10.05
CA PHE A 264 9.95 17.05 -10.05
C PHE A 264 9.47 16.12 -11.19
N VAL A 265 10.04 16.26 -12.38
CA VAL A 265 9.72 15.41 -13.53
C VAL A 265 10.12 13.96 -13.26
N ASP A 266 11.28 13.76 -12.62
CA ASP A 266 11.73 12.45 -12.20
C ASP A 266 10.80 11.87 -11.13
N MET A 267 10.40 12.65 -10.13
CA MET A 267 9.41 12.23 -9.12
C MET A 267 8.09 11.78 -9.76
N LEU A 268 7.56 12.54 -10.72
CA LEU A 268 6.38 12.14 -11.50
C LEU A 268 6.62 10.87 -12.30
N ARG A 269 7.80 10.73 -12.93
CA ARG A 269 8.17 9.53 -13.67
C ARG A 269 8.21 8.31 -12.76
N TYR A 270 8.77 8.41 -11.55
CA TYR A 270 8.76 7.33 -10.57
C TYR A 270 7.34 6.96 -10.15
N GLY A 271 6.46 7.95 -9.95
CA GLY A 271 5.04 7.70 -9.67
C GLY A 271 4.36 6.92 -10.81
N ILE A 272 4.56 7.36 -12.06
CA ILE A 272 3.99 6.70 -13.25
C ILE A 272 4.55 5.28 -13.41
N VAL A 273 5.88 5.13 -13.33
CA VAL A 273 6.54 3.82 -13.43
C VAL A 273 6.08 2.91 -12.31
N ALA A 274 6.03 3.38 -11.06
CA ALA A 274 5.52 2.59 -9.94
C ALA A 274 4.10 2.08 -10.20
N LEU A 275 3.22 2.90 -10.80
CA LEU A 275 1.86 2.51 -11.19
C LEU A 275 1.84 1.53 -12.37
N GLN A 276 2.69 1.71 -13.39
CA GLN A 276 2.79 0.82 -14.55
C GLN A 276 3.41 -0.54 -14.23
N LEU A 277 4.33 -0.57 -13.26
CA LEU A 277 4.91 -1.81 -12.76
C LEU A 277 3.90 -2.62 -11.95
N LEU A 278 2.70 -2.06 -11.70
CA LEU A 278 1.61 -2.83 -11.17
C LEU A 278 0.95 -3.69 -12.28
N PRO A 279 0.89 -5.03 -12.16
CA PRO A 279 -0.07 -5.88 -12.89
C PRO A 279 -1.43 -5.24 -13.14
N GLU A 280 -2.01 -5.56 -14.30
CA GLU A 280 -3.12 -4.87 -14.98
C GLU A 280 -4.40 -4.66 -14.13
N ASN A 281 -4.57 -5.41 -13.03
CA ASN A 281 -5.77 -5.38 -12.18
C ASN A 281 -5.54 -4.67 -10.83
N SER A 282 -4.76 -3.60 -10.77
CA SER A 282 -4.32 -3.03 -9.48
C SER A 282 -4.36 -1.52 -9.32
N SER A 283 -5.07 -0.84 -10.22
CA SER A 283 -5.46 0.56 -10.03
C SER A 283 -6.28 0.73 -8.73
N ALA A 284 -5.86 1.66 -7.87
CA ALA A 284 -6.36 1.83 -6.50
C ALA A 284 -7.81 2.37 -6.38
#